data_AF-A0A3C0DIR4-F1
#
_entry.id   AF-A0A3C0DIR4-F1
#
_cell.length_a   1.000
_cell.length_b   1.000
_cell.length_c   1.000
_cell.angle_alpha   90.00
_cell.angle_beta   90.00
_cell.angle_gamma   90.00
#
_symmetry.space_group_name_H-M   'P 1'
#
loop_
_entity.id
_entity.type
_entity.pdbx_description
1 polymer ?
#
loop_
_entity_poly.entity_id
_entity_poly.type
_entity_poly.pdbx_seq_one_letter_code
_entity_poly.pdbx_strand_id
1 'polypeptide(L)'
;MDHGLCHERLISLARFFIDQSQISGDSVAITGADAHHLRDVLRLKPGDVITVLDGANREYCVRLDTVDSGHAEGSILSNCLRQTEPRALLTLAQCLPKGDKMELVLQKGTEIGYTAFIPVVSERSIV
;
A
#
# COMPACT_ATOMS: atom_id res chain seq x y z
N MET A 1 -23.02 15.89 -1.90
CA MET A 1 -22.69 14.85 -2.90
C MET A 1 -21.93 13.76 -2.17
N ASP A 2 -22.24 12.52 -2.51
CA ASP A 2 -22.28 11.38 -1.60
C ASP A 2 -20.90 10.88 -1.12
N HIS A 3 -20.37 11.47 -0.04
CA HIS A 3 -19.11 11.03 0.60
C HIS A 3 -19.27 9.79 1.49
N GLY A 4 -20.50 9.29 1.69
CA GLY A 4 -20.82 8.24 2.65
C GLY A 4 -20.51 6.81 2.19
N LEU A 5 -20.54 6.54 0.88
CA LEU A 5 -20.40 5.16 0.36
C LEU A 5 -18.95 4.64 0.36
N CYS A 6 -17.95 5.51 0.51
CA CYS A 6 -16.54 5.13 0.45
C CYS A 6 -15.97 4.68 1.80
N HIS A 7 -16.61 5.03 2.93
CA HIS A 7 -15.99 4.86 4.26
C HIS A 7 -16.31 3.51 4.91
N GLU A 8 -17.53 2.99 4.76
CA GLU A 8 -17.99 1.85 5.57
C GLU A 8 -17.64 0.46 5.00
N ARG A 9 -17.15 0.36 3.75
CA ARG A 9 -16.96 -0.95 3.08
C ARG A 9 -15.54 -1.29 2.63
N LEU A 10 -14.56 -0.40 2.84
CA LEU A 10 -13.17 -0.61 2.36
C LEU A 10 -12.21 -1.21 3.39
N ILE A 11 -12.59 -1.28 4.68
CA ILE A 11 -11.66 -1.66 5.77
C ILE A 11 -11.18 -3.13 5.68
N SER A 12 -11.92 -4.00 4.99
CA SER A 12 -11.59 -5.43 4.87
C SER A 12 -11.08 -5.85 3.48
N LEU A 13 -10.88 -4.92 2.54
CA LEU A 13 -10.41 -5.27 1.21
C LEU A 13 -8.88 -5.40 1.17
N ALA A 14 -8.39 -6.31 0.32
CA ALA A 14 -6.96 -6.41 0.04
C ALA A 14 -6.45 -5.09 -0.56
N ARG A 15 -5.28 -4.64 -0.09
CA ARG A 15 -4.67 -3.36 -0.46
C ARG A 15 -3.36 -3.60 -1.22
N PHE A 16 -3.19 -2.93 -2.34
CA PHE A 16 -2.00 -3.01 -3.19
C PHE A 16 -1.45 -1.63 -3.48
N PHE A 17 -0.12 -1.48 -3.39
CA PHE A 17 0.57 -0.27 -3.83
C PHE A 17 1.03 -0.48 -5.27
N ILE A 18 0.71 0.47 -6.15
CA ILE A 18 1.15 0.46 -7.56
C ILE A 18 1.83 1.77 -7.91
N ASP A 19 2.60 1.75 -8.99
CA ASP A 19 3.08 2.98 -9.62
C ASP A 19 1.95 3.67 -10.40
N GLN A 20 2.01 5.00 -10.50
CA GLN A 20 1.01 5.77 -11.26
C GLN A 20 0.98 5.39 -12.75
N SER A 21 2.08 4.92 -13.32
CA SER A 21 2.14 4.43 -14.72
C SER A 21 1.26 3.19 -14.97
N GLN A 22 0.85 2.50 -13.92
CA GLN A 22 -0.05 1.35 -13.99
C GLN A 22 -1.53 1.77 -14.04
N ILE A 23 -1.83 3.06 -13.97
CA ILE A 23 -3.18 3.62 -14.04
C ILE A 23 -3.39 4.23 -15.43
N SER A 24 -4.48 3.88 -16.09
CA SER A 24 -4.83 4.36 -17.43
C SER A 24 -6.30 4.74 -17.51
N GLY A 25 -6.61 6.02 -17.28
CA GLY A 25 -7.99 6.50 -17.23
C GLY A 25 -8.74 5.86 -16.07
N ASP A 26 -9.75 5.05 -16.40
CA ASP A 26 -10.59 4.34 -15.43
C ASP A 26 -10.18 2.88 -15.22
N SER A 27 -8.95 2.48 -15.61
CA SER A 27 -8.42 1.13 -15.39
C SER A 27 -7.07 1.10 -14.68
N VAL A 28 -6.78 -0.04 -14.06
CA VAL A 28 -5.52 -0.35 -13.39
C VAL A 28 -4.97 -1.68 -13.90
N ALA A 29 -3.68 -1.72 -14.19
CA ALA A 29 -2.94 -2.94 -14.52
C ALA A 29 -2.00 -3.33 -13.38
N ILE A 30 -2.19 -4.51 -12.78
CA ILE A 30 -1.35 -5.03 -11.69
C ILE A 30 -0.45 -6.11 -12.29
N THR A 31 0.86 -5.94 -12.16
CA THR A 31 1.86 -6.84 -12.79
C THR A 31 2.87 -7.34 -11.78
N GLY A 32 3.57 -8.42 -12.12
CA GLY A 32 4.73 -8.88 -11.34
C GLY A 32 4.34 -9.48 -9.99
N ALA A 33 5.04 -9.07 -8.92
CA ALA A 33 4.89 -9.67 -7.59
C ALA A 33 3.48 -9.46 -7.01
N ASP A 34 2.87 -8.29 -7.23
CA ASP A 34 1.52 -8.01 -6.74
C ASP A 34 0.46 -8.86 -7.44
N ALA A 35 0.59 -9.09 -8.74
CA ALA A 35 -0.30 -9.97 -9.48
C ALA A 35 -0.20 -11.43 -8.99
N HIS A 36 1.02 -11.88 -8.69
CA HIS A 36 1.24 -13.19 -8.07
C HIS A 36 0.62 -13.28 -6.67
N HIS A 37 0.86 -12.28 -5.81
CA HIS A 37 0.28 -12.21 -4.47
C HIS A 37 -1.26 -12.24 -4.52
N LEU A 38 -1.85 -11.46 -5.43
CA LEU A 38 -3.28 -11.40 -5.65
C LEU A 38 -3.88 -12.76 -6.05
N ARG A 39 -3.27 -13.45 -7.02
CA ARG A 39 -3.81 -14.71 -7.57
C ARG A 39 -3.48 -15.92 -6.72
N ASP A 40 -2.24 -16.08 -6.29
CA ASP A 40 -1.75 -17.35 -5.76
C ASP A 40 -1.86 -17.40 -4.23
N VAL A 41 -1.67 -16.26 -3.56
CA VAL A 41 -1.76 -16.16 -2.10
C VAL A 41 -3.18 -15.79 -1.67
N LEU A 42 -3.71 -14.68 -2.19
CA LEU A 42 -5.04 -14.19 -1.82
C LEU A 42 -6.17 -14.86 -2.62
N ARG A 43 -5.85 -15.50 -3.75
CA ARG A 43 -6.80 -16.27 -4.58
C ARG A 43 -7.99 -15.45 -5.06
N LEU A 44 -7.75 -14.18 -5.32
CA LEU A 44 -8.76 -13.28 -5.88
C LEU A 44 -9.05 -13.64 -7.34
N LYS A 45 -10.27 -13.34 -7.76
CA LYS A 45 -10.84 -13.70 -9.07
C LYS A 45 -11.42 -12.47 -9.77
N PRO A 46 -11.68 -12.56 -11.08
CA PRO A 46 -12.54 -11.60 -11.75
C PRO A 46 -13.86 -11.40 -10.99
N GLY A 47 -14.22 -10.14 -10.78
CA GLY A 47 -15.38 -9.71 -9.99
C GLY A 47 -15.06 -9.31 -8.55
N ASP A 48 -13.93 -9.76 -7.98
CA ASP A 48 -13.51 -9.35 -6.63
C ASP A 48 -13.09 -7.88 -6.62
N VAL A 49 -13.28 -7.23 -5.47
CA VAL A 49 -12.98 -5.81 -5.29
C VAL A 49 -11.76 -5.65 -4.38
N ILE A 50 -10.84 -4.79 -4.79
CA ILE A 50 -9.61 -4.47 -4.06
C ILE A 50 -9.47 -2.96 -3.89
N THR A 51 -8.58 -2.56 -2.99
CA THR A 51 -8.10 -1.18 -2.90
C THR A 51 -6.71 -1.05 -3.50
N VAL A 52 -6.53 -0.07 -4.35
CA VAL A 52 -5.25 0.25 -4.99
C VAL A 52 -4.81 1.64 -4.50
N LEU A 53 -3.53 1.77 -4.13
CA LEU A 53 -2.91 3.02 -3.71
C LEU A 53 -1.83 3.42 -4.72
N ASP A 54 -1.80 4.70 -5.11
CA ASP A 54 -0.87 5.24 -6.11
C ASP A 54 0.44 5.82 -5.53
N GLY A 55 0.65 5.65 -4.22
CA GLY A 55 1.78 6.27 -3.51
C GLY A 55 1.70 7.80 -3.37
N ALA A 56 0.64 8.45 -3.85
CA ALA A 56 0.45 9.91 -3.85
C ALA A 56 -0.88 10.32 -3.20
N ASN A 57 -1.24 9.65 -2.11
CA ASN A 57 -2.42 9.92 -1.27
C ASN A 57 -3.78 9.68 -1.93
N ARG A 58 -3.84 8.94 -3.05
CA ARG A 58 -5.10 8.53 -3.65
C ARG A 58 -5.33 7.03 -3.49
N GLU A 59 -6.57 6.71 -3.14
CA GLU A 59 -7.07 5.34 -3.08
C GLU A 59 -8.11 5.12 -4.18
N TYR A 60 -8.04 3.96 -4.82
CA TYR A 60 -8.94 3.52 -5.87
C TYR A 60 -9.64 2.24 -5.42
N CYS A 61 -10.96 2.23 -5.52
CA CYS A 61 -11.76 1.01 -5.39
C CYS A 61 -11.82 0.36 -6.77
N VAL A 62 -11.19 -0.80 -6.93
CA VAL A 62 -11.00 -1.45 -8.22
C VAL A 62 -11.70 -2.81 -8.20
N ARG A 63 -12.52 -3.08 -9.22
CA ARG A 63 -13.04 -4.42 -9.48
C ARG A 63 -12.11 -5.11 -10.48
N LEU A 64 -11.65 -6.30 -10.14
CA LEU A 64 -10.84 -7.11 -11.05
C LEU A 64 -11.68 -7.58 -12.23
N ASP A 65 -11.21 -7.33 -13.44
CA ASP A 65 -11.83 -7.79 -14.68
C ASP A 65 -11.14 -9.04 -15.20
N THR A 66 -9.81 -9.13 -15.05
CA THR A 66 -8.99 -10.31 -15.39
C THR A 66 -7.96 -10.60 -14.30
N VAL A 67 -7.66 -11.89 -14.10
CA VAL A 67 -6.62 -12.35 -13.16
C VAL A 67 -5.89 -13.52 -13.79
N ASP A 68 -4.71 -13.26 -14.34
CA ASP A 68 -3.88 -14.21 -15.07
C ASP A 68 -2.52 -14.41 -14.38
N SER A 69 -1.64 -15.20 -15.00
CA SER A 69 -0.30 -15.46 -14.47
C SER A 69 0.61 -14.24 -14.59
N GLY A 70 0.77 -13.52 -13.47
CA GLY A 70 1.67 -12.36 -13.39
C GLY A 70 1.08 -11.07 -13.96
N HIS A 71 -0.19 -11.07 -14.34
CA HIS A 71 -0.93 -9.91 -14.84
C HIS A 71 -2.38 -9.95 -14.37
N ALA A 72 -2.92 -8.81 -13.95
CA ALA A 72 -4.33 -8.64 -13.63
C ALA A 72 -4.76 -7.23 -14.06
N GLU A 73 -5.99 -7.11 -14.57
CA GLU A 73 -6.59 -5.82 -14.91
C GLU A 73 -7.86 -5.60 -14.11
N GLY A 74 -8.15 -4.35 -13.79
CA GLY A 74 -9.39 -3.99 -13.13
C GLY A 74 -9.88 -2.59 -13.46
N SER A 75 -11.19 -2.44 -13.38
CA SER A 75 -11.90 -1.18 -13.58
C SER A 75 -12.02 -0.42 -12.26
N ILE A 76 -11.72 0.88 -12.29
CA ILE A 76 -11.89 1.81 -11.17
C ILE A 76 -13.38 2.10 -11.01
N LEU A 77 -13.95 1.66 -9.89
CA LEU A 77 -15.34 1.94 -9.53
C LEU A 77 -15.50 3.31 -8.88
N SER A 78 -14.51 3.72 -8.10
CA SER A 78 -14.44 5.03 -7.44
C SER A 78 -13.02 5.32 -6.98
N ASN A 79 -12.73 6.59 -6.72
CA ASN A 79 -11.47 6.99 -6.09
C ASN A 79 -11.72 8.08 -5.05
N CYS A 80 -10.79 8.20 -4.10
CA CYS A 80 -10.82 9.26 -3.10
C CYS A 80 -9.41 9.72 -2.73
N LEU A 81 -9.27 11.01 -2.40
CA LEU A 81 -8.08 11.53 -1.75
C LEU A 81 -8.18 11.23 -0.25
N ARG A 82 -7.14 10.62 0.31
CA ARG A 82 -7.05 10.33 1.74
C ARG A 82 -6.02 11.23 2.40
N GLN A 83 -6.43 11.84 3.51
CA GLN A 83 -5.54 12.54 4.41
C GLN A 83 -5.41 11.71 5.69
N THR A 84 -4.71 10.58 5.57
CA THR A 84 -4.42 9.69 6.71
C THR A 84 -3.11 10.05 7.39
N GLU A 85 -2.27 10.86 6.75
CA GLU A 85 -0.97 11.25 7.28
C GLU A 85 -1.08 12.11 8.54
N PRO A 86 -0.22 11.86 9.57
CA PRO A 86 -0.15 12.73 10.73
C PRO A 86 0.18 14.17 10.35
N ARG A 87 -0.40 15.13 11.09
CA ARG A 87 -0.07 16.56 10.91
C ARG A 87 1.37 16.89 11.29
N ALA A 88 1.94 16.13 12.21
CA ALA A 88 3.32 16.30 12.66
C ALA A 88 4.23 15.42 11.81
N LEU A 89 5.24 16.05 11.19
CA LEU A 89 6.29 15.33 10.48
C LEU A 89 7.35 14.89 11.48
N LEU A 90 7.47 13.57 11.67
CA LEU A 90 8.38 12.99 12.65
C LEU A 90 9.43 12.16 11.92
N THR A 91 10.71 12.46 12.16
CA THR A 91 11.85 11.71 11.64
C THR A 91 12.53 10.94 12.76
N LEU A 92 12.65 9.62 12.63
CA LEU A 92 13.32 8.76 13.59
C LEU A 92 14.79 8.56 13.18
N ALA A 93 15.71 9.11 13.96
CA ALA A 93 17.12 8.73 13.90
C ALA A 93 17.38 7.50 14.77
N GLN A 94 17.60 6.33 14.16
CA GLN A 94 17.73 5.05 14.85
C GLN A 94 19.14 4.47 14.68
N CYS A 95 19.83 4.22 15.80
CA CYS A 95 21.08 3.47 15.76
C CYS A 95 20.85 2.05 15.25
N LEU A 96 21.71 1.53 14.37
CA LEU A 96 21.61 0.17 13.83
C LEU A 96 21.64 -0.86 14.99
N PRO A 97 20.53 -1.58 15.24
CA PRO A 97 20.49 -2.62 16.25
C PRO A 97 21.02 -3.94 15.67
N LYS A 98 21.51 -4.82 16.54
CA LYS A 98 21.96 -6.15 16.15
C LYS A 98 20.79 -7.03 15.68
N GLY A 99 21.01 -7.77 14.59
CA GLY A 99 20.04 -8.71 14.03
C GLY A 99 18.77 -8.03 13.51
N ASP A 100 17.64 -8.74 13.56
CA ASP A 100 16.44 -8.36 12.79
C ASP A 100 15.56 -7.31 13.50
N LYS A 101 16.06 -6.68 14.57
CA LYS A 101 15.30 -5.68 15.34
C LYS A 101 14.96 -4.43 14.51
N MET A 102 15.74 -4.14 13.47
CA MET A 102 15.47 -3.00 12.60
C MET A 102 14.14 -3.16 11.85
N GLU A 103 13.78 -4.38 11.46
CA GLU A 103 12.52 -4.67 10.76
C GLU A 103 11.32 -4.28 11.63
N LEU A 104 11.35 -4.62 12.92
CA LEU A 104 10.31 -4.23 13.87
C LEU A 104 10.22 -2.70 14.02
N VAL A 105 11.35 -1.99 14.05
CA VAL A 105 11.37 -0.53 14.16
C VAL A 105 10.75 0.11 12.92
N LEU A 106 11.09 -0.37 11.73
CA LEU A 106 10.51 0.13 10.48
C LEU A 106 9.01 -0.16 10.43
N GLN A 107 8.58 -1.37 10.76
CA GLN A 107 7.17 -1.75 10.78
C GLN A 107 6.37 -0.86 11.73
N LYS A 108 6.77 -0.77 13.00
CA LYS A 108 6.03 0.00 14.01
C LYS A 108 6.14 1.49 13.81
N GLY A 109 7.27 1.95 13.28
CA GLY A 109 7.43 3.35 12.92
C GLY A 109 6.48 3.78 11.80
N THR A 110 6.32 2.96 10.75
CA THR A 110 5.35 3.23 9.67
C THR A 110 3.92 3.17 10.18
N GLU A 111 3.56 2.20 11.04
CA GLU A 111 2.22 2.12 11.67
C GLU A 111 1.88 3.36 12.52
N ILE A 112 2.88 3.93 13.21
CA ILE A 112 2.73 5.16 14.01
C ILE A 112 2.69 6.42 13.12
N GLY A 113 3.20 6.33 11.89
CA GLY A 113 3.24 7.44 10.93
C GLY A 113 4.52 8.27 11.01
N TYR A 114 5.68 7.65 11.27
CA TYR A 114 6.96 8.32 11.03
C TYR A 114 7.12 8.64 9.54
N THR A 115 7.49 9.89 9.26
CA THR A 115 7.68 10.41 7.90
C THR A 115 8.99 9.92 7.29
N ALA A 116 10.02 9.75 8.11
CA ALA A 116 11.34 9.33 7.64
C ALA A 116 12.12 8.58 8.73
N PHE A 117 13.03 7.73 8.28
CA PHE A 117 13.98 7.01 9.12
C PHE A 117 15.40 7.37 8.69
N ILE A 118 16.24 7.68 9.66
CA ILE A 118 17.67 7.92 9.46
C ILE A 118 18.42 6.84 10.23
N PRO A 119 18.95 5.81 9.56
CA PRO A 119 19.83 4.84 10.20
C PRO A 119 21.15 5.52 10.61
N VAL A 120 21.57 5.31 11.86
CA VAL A 120 22.79 5.91 12.42
C VAL A 120 23.76 4.81 12.86
N VAL A 121 25.04 4.98 12.54
CA VAL A 121 26.13 4.19 13.13
C VAL A 121 26.70 5.00 14.29
N SER A 122 26.69 4.42 15.49
CA SER A 122 27.20 5.03 16.72
C SER A 122 28.35 4.21 17.29
N GLU A 123 29.10 4.78 18.25
CA GLU A 123 30.27 4.12 18.88
C GLU A 123 29.96 2.71 19.42
N ARG A 124 28.73 2.48 19.89
CA ARG A 124 28.27 1.20 20.46
C ARG A 124 27.34 0.41 19.55
N SER A 125 27.23 0.79 18.27
CA SER A 125 26.45 0.03 17.30
C SER A 125 27.15 -1.29 17.01
N ILE A 126 26.44 -2.39 17.26
CA ILE A 126 26.87 -3.75 16.91
C ILE A 126 25.92 -4.19 15.81
N VAL A 127 26.42 -4.24 14.58
CA VAL A 127 25.68 -4.68 13.40
C VAL A 127 25.75 -6.19 13.30
#